data_AF-A0A9P8LIU8-F1
#
_entry.id   AF-A0A9P8LIU8-F1
#
_cell.length_a   1.000
_cell.length_b   1.000
_cell.length_c   1.000
_cell.angle_alpha   90.00
_cell.angle_beta   90.00
_cell.angle_gamma   90.00
#
_symmetry.space_group_name_H-M   'P 1'
#
loop_
_entity.id
_entity.type
_entity.pdbx_description
1 polymer ?
#
loop_
_entity_poly.entity_id
_entity_poly.type
_entity_poly.pdbx_seq_one_letter_code
_entity_poly.pdbx_strand_id
1 'polypeptide(L)'
;MALNLEFARKALTNVTDNAGLWQFEGGSVTRNNQHVANYSSTKRVTFHGTDQDGQNTASLTITIFFIGSHPPESITLVGAHDFSSGNETGSVSAASNAYASHISKQFTRNGASNAVHIN
;
A
#
# COMPACT_ATOMS: atom_id res chain seq x y z
N MET A 1 18.31 6.64 3.20
CA MET A 1 17.48 7.79 3.60
C MET A 1 16.03 7.34 3.56
N ALA A 2 15.22 7.67 4.56
CA ALA A 2 13.83 7.27 4.58
C ALA A 2 13.00 8.04 3.53
N LEU A 3 11.96 7.40 3.01
CA LEU A 3 10.98 7.99 2.11
C LEU A 3 9.66 8.18 2.86
N ASN A 4 9.35 9.45 3.14
CA ASN A 4 8.11 9.88 3.77
C ASN A 4 7.12 10.33 2.68
N LEU A 5 5.96 9.70 2.66
CA LEU A 5 4.90 9.94 1.69
C LEU A 5 3.56 10.09 2.44
N GLU A 6 2.57 10.64 1.76
CA GLU A 6 1.20 10.69 2.23
C GLU A 6 0.26 10.23 1.11
N PHE A 7 -0.65 9.32 1.45
CA PHE A 7 -1.55 8.73 0.47
C PHE A 7 -2.93 9.38 0.57
N ALA A 8 -3.43 9.89 -0.55
CA ALA A 8 -4.79 10.37 -0.67
C ALA A 8 -5.60 9.39 -1.51
N ARG A 9 -6.46 8.62 -0.84
CA ARG A 9 -7.38 7.67 -1.49
C ARG A 9 -8.40 8.42 -2.33
N LYS A 10 -8.49 8.07 -3.61
CA LYS A 10 -9.46 8.64 -4.56
C LYS A 10 -10.57 7.66 -4.95
N ALA A 11 -10.27 6.36 -4.91
CA ALA A 11 -11.23 5.31 -5.20
C ALA A 11 -11.05 4.13 -4.24
N LEU A 12 -12.17 3.48 -3.91
CA LEU A 12 -12.21 2.22 -3.19
C LEU A 12 -13.35 1.38 -3.75
N THR A 13 -13.05 0.18 -4.23
CA THR A 13 -14.04 -0.78 -4.71
C THR A 13 -13.87 -2.10 -3.99
N ASN A 14 -14.97 -2.61 -3.46
CA ASN A 14 -15.03 -3.90 -2.79
C ASN A 14 -15.65 -4.95 -3.72
N VAL A 15 -15.04 -6.13 -3.82
CA VAL A 15 -15.55 -7.26 -4.61
C VAL A 15 -15.52 -8.52 -3.75
N THR A 16 -16.69 -9.06 -3.44
CA THR A 16 -16.81 -10.33 -2.71
C THR A 16 -16.78 -11.49 -3.70
N ASP A 17 -16.05 -12.54 -3.36
CA ASP A 17 -16.04 -13.82 -4.08
C ASP A 17 -16.20 -15.00 -3.11
N ASN A 18 -16.21 -16.22 -3.66
CA ASN A 18 -16.42 -17.44 -2.88
C ASN A 18 -15.35 -17.70 -1.80
N ALA A 19 -14.19 -17.06 -1.90
CA ALA A 19 -13.09 -17.24 -0.96
C ALA A 19 -12.90 -16.05 -0.01
N GLY A 20 -13.65 -14.95 -0.17
CA GLY A 20 -13.60 -13.80 0.73
C GLY A 20 -13.88 -12.47 0.04
N LEU A 21 -13.09 -11.45 0.39
CA LEU A 21 -13.26 -10.08 -0.06
C LEU A 21 -11.96 -9.55 -0.70
N TRP A 22 -12.08 -8.95 -1.86
CA TRP A 22 -11.08 -8.05 -2.43
C TRP A 22 -11.44 -6.60 -2.14
N GLN A 23 -10.44 -5.78 -1.81
CA GLN A 23 -10.57 -4.33 -1.90
C GLN A 23 -9.51 -3.76 -2.83
N PHE A 24 -9.96 -2.98 -3.80
CA PHE A 24 -9.12 -2.28 -4.76
C PHE A 24 -9.16 -0.79 -4.43
N GLU A 25 -8.00 -0.24 -4.11
CA GLU A 25 -7.82 1.14 -3.70
C GLU A 25 -6.88 1.85 -4.68
N GLY A 26 -7.22 3.06 -5.10
CA GLY A 26 -6.39 3.87 -5.97
C GLY A 26 -6.37 5.32 -5.51
N GLY A 27 -5.24 6.00 -5.71
CA GLY A 27 -5.11 7.38 -5.23
C GLY A 27 -3.83 8.08 -5.67
N SER A 28 -3.65 9.28 -5.13
CA SER A 28 -2.44 10.08 -5.31
C SER A 28 -1.52 9.98 -4.11
N VAL A 29 -0.24 10.23 -4.33
CA VAL A 29 0.79 10.25 -3.31
C VAL A 29 1.45 11.63 -3.29
N THR A 30 1.48 12.24 -2.12
CA THR A 30 2.18 13.51 -1.90
C THR A 30 3.46 13.30 -1.10
N ARG A 31 4.43 14.21 -1.32
CA ARG A 31 5.63 14.36 -0.49
C ARG A 31 5.88 15.85 -0.34
N ASN A 32 6.00 16.34 0.90
CA ASN A 32 6.13 17.77 1.20
C ASN A 32 5.06 18.61 0.47
N ASN A 33 3.81 18.14 0.52
CA ASN A 33 2.64 18.76 -0.11
C ASN A 33 2.66 18.84 -1.65
N GLN A 34 3.63 18.20 -2.31
CA GLN A 34 3.68 18.08 -3.77
C GLN A 34 3.19 16.70 -4.21
N HIS A 35 2.37 16.64 -5.27
CA HIS A 35 1.95 15.37 -5.88
C HIS A 35 3.13 14.76 -6.64
N VAL A 36 3.62 13.61 -6.18
CA VAL A 36 4.84 12.97 -6.71
C VAL A 36 4.59 11.61 -7.35
N ALA A 37 3.49 10.95 -7.03
CA ALA A 37 3.16 9.63 -7.56
C ALA A 37 1.65 9.37 -7.52
N ASN A 38 1.23 8.30 -8.19
CA ASN A 38 -0.06 7.66 -7.93
C ASN A 38 0.18 6.27 -7.36
N TYR A 39 -0.81 5.68 -6.70
CA TYR A 39 -0.70 4.31 -6.22
C TYR A 39 -1.92 3.48 -6.60
N SER A 40 -1.68 2.18 -6.73
CA SER A 40 -2.69 1.13 -6.78
C SER A 40 -2.45 0.19 -5.60
N SER A 41 -3.51 -0.19 -4.91
CA SER A 41 -3.48 -1.05 -3.73
C SER A 41 -4.54 -2.13 -3.86
N THR A 42 -4.15 -3.36 -3.58
CA THR A 42 -5.03 -4.52 -3.53
C THR A 42 -4.93 -5.16 -2.16
N LYS A 43 -6.08 -5.35 -1.53
CA LYS A 43 -6.23 -6.03 -0.23
C LYS A 43 -7.04 -7.30 -0.43
N ARG A 44 -6.59 -8.40 0.18
CA ARG A 44 -7.29 -9.69 0.17
C ARG A 44 -7.63 -10.15 1.57
N VAL A 45 -8.91 -10.29 1.83
CA VAL A 45 -9.48 -10.99 2.98
C VAL A 45 -9.88 -12.38 2.52
N THR A 46 -9.49 -13.41 3.27
CA THR A 46 -9.82 -14.81 3.00
C THR A 46 -10.56 -15.38 4.19
N PHE A 47 -11.68 -16.07 3.93
CA PHE A 47 -12.51 -16.66 4.98
C PHE A 47 -11.74 -17.62 5.88
N HIS A 48 -12.02 -17.56 7.18
CA HIS A 48 -11.39 -18.35 8.24
C HIS A 48 -9.86 -18.23 8.33
N GLY A 49 -9.29 -17.20 7.70
CA GLY A 49 -7.86 -16.93 7.73
C GLY A 49 -7.61 -15.50 8.16
N THR A 50 -7.99 -14.55 7.30
CA THR A 50 -7.75 -13.13 7.54
C THR A 50 -9.03 -12.32 7.75
N ASP A 51 -10.21 -12.92 7.61
CA ASP A 51 -11.49 -12.30 7.98
C ASP A 51 -11.66 -12.09 9.50
N GLN A 52 -12.81 -11.54 9.89
CA GLN A 52 -13.12 -11.19 11.28
C GLN A 52 -13.08 -12.37 12.25
N ASP A 53 -13.39 -13.58 11.76
CA ASP A 53 -13.38 -14.82 12.55
C ASP A 53 -11.97 -15.45 12.60
N GLY A 54 -11.04 -14.94 11.79
CA GLY A 54 -9.62 -15.26 11.80
C GLY A 54 -8.81 -14.14 12.47
N GLN A 55 -7.99 -13.43 11.68
CA GLN A 55 -7.04 -12.43 12.17
C GLN A 55 -7.46 -10.96 11.92
N ASN A 56 -8.69 -10.70 11.43
CA ASN A 56 -9.21 -9.36 11.11
C ASN A 56 -8.20 -8.46 10.37
N THR A 57 -7.60 -9.01 9.31
CA THR A 57 -6.51 -8.41 8.54
C THR A 57 -6.72 -8.63 7.04
N ALA A 58 -5.90 -8.02 6.19
CA ALA A 58 -5.87 -8.36 4.77
C ALA A 58 -4.43 -8.48 4.28
N SER A 59 -4.19 -9.45 3.41
CA SER A 59 -2.96 -9.47 2.60
C SER A 59 -2.95 -8.23 1.72
N LEU A 60 -1.85 -7.48 1.73
CA LEU A 60 -1.75 -6.17 1.10
C LEU A 60 -0.64 -6.17 0.06
N THR A 61 -0.96 -5.68 -1.13
CA THR A 61 0.01 -5.29 -2.16
C THR A 61 -0.29 -3.86 -2.59
N ILE A 62 0.74 -3.01 -2.58
CA ILE A 62 0.66 -1.63 -3.08
C ILE A 62 1.76 -1.43 -4.11
N THR A 63 1.45 -0.82 -5.26
CA THR A 63 2.47 -0.31 -6.16
C THR A 63 2.33 1.21 -6.29
N ILE A 64 3.42 1.92 -6.05
CA ILE A 64 3.56 3.37 -6.20
C ILE A 64 4.23 3.64 -7.55
N PHE A 65 3.64 4.51 -8.36
CA PHE A 65 4.11 4.89 -9.69
C PHE A 65 4.49 6.37 -9.69
N PHE A 66 5.79 6.65 -9.68
CA PHE A 66 6.32 8.01 -9.58
C PHE A 66 6.17 8.77 -10.91
N ILE A 67 5.80 10.04 -10.82
CA ILE A 67 5.60 10.93 -11.97
C ILE A 67 6.97 11.37 -12.51
N GLY A 68 7.11 11.44 -13.83
CA GLY A 68 8.26 12.07 -14.50
C GLY A 68 8.90 11.22 -15.61
N SER A 69 8.79 9.89 -15.54
CA SER A 69 9.32 8.97 -16.55
C SER A 69 8.23 8.14 -17.24
N HIS A 70 8.55 7.63 -18.43
CA HIS A 70 7.67 6.75 -19.21
C HIS A 70 8.49 5.54 -19.71
N PRO A 71 8.33 4.33 -19.14
CA PRO A 71 7.40 4.00 -18.05
C PRO A 71 7.77 4.68 -16.72
N PRO A 72 6.82 4.83 -15.78
CA PRO A 72 7.08 5.40 -14.46
C PRO A 72 8.02 4.50 -13.66
N GLU A 73 8.96 5.11 -12.93
CA GLU A 73 9.69 4.42 -11.86
C GLU A 73 8.70 4.01 -10.76
N SER A 74 8.96 2.89 -10.07
CA SER A 74 7.98 2.33 -9.13
C SER A 74 8.60 1.67 -7.90
N ILE A 75 7.77 1.54 -6.86
CA ILE A 75 8.04 0.75 -5.65
C ILE A 75 6.82 -0.14 -5.40
N THR A 76 7.04 -1.43 -5.16
CA THR A 76 6.00 -2.36 -4.70
C THR A 76 6.21 -2.71 -3.23
N LEU A 77 5.15 -2.54 -2.46
CA LEU A 77 5.05 -2.87 -1.04
C LEU A 77 4.18 -4.11 -0.88
N VAL A 78 4.61 -5.06 -0.07
CA VAL A 78 3.83 -6.25 0.30
C VAL A 78 3.79 -6.36 1.82
N GLY A 79 2.62 -6.65 2.36
CA GLY A 79 2.42 -6.66 3.80
C GLY A 79 1.02 -7.07 4.23
N ALA A 80 0.60 -6.51 5.37
CA ALA A 80 -0.70 -6.71 5.97
C ALA A 80 -1.39 -5.37 6.26
N HIS A 81 -2.72 -5.37 6.19
CA HIS A 81 -3.60 -4.28 6.61
C HIS A 81 -4.43 -4.73 7.81
N ASP A 82 -4.31 -4.05 8.95
CA ASP A 82 -5.15 -4.32 10.14
C ASP A 82 -6.45 -3.52 10.05
N PHE A 83 -7.59 -4.21 10.03
CA PHE A 83 -8.90 -3.54 9.95
C PHE A 83 -9.29 -2.81 11.25
N SER A 84 -8.66 -3.14 12.38
CA SER A 84 -8.99 -2.55 13.68
C SER A 84 -8.48 -1.11 13.77
N SER A 85 -7.28 -0.85 13.27
CA SER A 85 -6.63 0.47 13.30
C SER A 85 -6.55 1.16 11.93
N GLY A 86 -6.74 0.42 10.85
CA GLY A 86 -6.47 0.87 9.49
C GLY A 86 -4.97 0.95 9.15
N ASN A 87 -4.09 0.55 10.07
CA ASN A 87 -2.65 0.58 9.85
C ASN A 87 -2.22 -0.51 8.86
N GLU A 88 -1.10 -0.26 8.17
CA GLU A 88 -0.48 -1.22 7.27
C GLU A 88 1.00 -1.37 7.62
N THR A 89 1.54 -2.58 7.47
CA THR A 89 2.96 -2.85 7.67
C THR A 89 3.46 -3.96 6.75
N GLY A 90 4.73 -3.89 6.38
CA GLY A 90 5.37 -4.91 5.56
C GLY A 90 6.72 -4.42 5.05
N SER A 91 7.09 -4.79 3.83
CA SER A 91 8.36 -4.39 3.23
C SER A 91 8.24 -4.05 1.75
N VAL A 92 9.24 -3.36 1.23
CA VAL A 92 9.42 -3.15 -0.21
C VAL A 92 9.88 -4.47 -0.85
N SER A 93 9.01 -5.09 -1.65
CA SER A 93 9.31 -6.36 -2.33
C SER A 93 10.04 -6.17 -3.66
N ALA A 94 9.82 -5.03 -4.33
CA ALA A 94 10.46 -4.68 -5.58
C ALA A 94 10.52 -3.16 -5.76
N ALA A 95 11.52 -2.66 -6.48
CA ALA A 95 11.62 -1.25 -6.84
C ALA A 95 12.40 -1.08 -8.16
N SER A 96 12.09 -0.03 -8.91
CA SER A 96 12.90 0.42 -10.04
C SER A 96 14.28 0.91 -9.57
N ASN A 97 15.24 1.04 -10.48
CA ASN A 97 16.64 1.30 -10.12
C ASN A 97 16.83 2.60 -9.33
N ALA A 98 16.06 3.66 -9.62
CA ALA A 98 16.12 4.92 -8.87
C ALA A 98 15.76 4.77 -7.38
N TYR A 99 15.02 3.72 -7.02
CA TYR A 99 14.55 3.42 -5.68
C TYR A 99 15.08 2.10 -5.12
N ALA A 100 16.04 1.45 -5.79
CA ALA A 100 16.57 0.14 -5.42
C ALA A 100 17.12 0.10 -3.97
N SER A 101 17.61 1.24 -3.47
CA SER A 101 18.08 1.36 -2.08
C SER A 101 16.99 1.17 -1.03
N HIS A 102 15.71 1.10 -1.42
CA HIS A 102 14.59 0.82 -0.51
C HIS A 102 14.16 -0.65 -0.49
N ILE A 103 14.67 -1.50 -1.38
CA ILE A 103 14.30 -2.93 -1.42
C ILE A 103 14.54 -3.59 -0.05
N SER A 104 13.62 -4.46 0.35
CA SER A 104 13.58 -5.17 1.64
C SER A 104 13.42 -4.30 2.87
N LYS A 105 13.36 -2.97 2.74
CA LYS A 105 13.13 -2.11 3.88
C LYS A 105 11.69 -2.15 4.33
N GLN A 106 11.50 -2.01 5.64
CA GLN A 106 10.19 -1.96 6.24
C GLN A 106 9.43 -0.71 5.78
N PHE A 107 8.14 -0.88 5.49
CA PHE A 107 7.20 0.21 5.40
C PHE A 107 6.15 0.14 6.50
N THR A 108 5.59 1.29 6.84
CA THR A 108 4.37 1.43 7.64
C THR A 108 3.44 2.46 6.99
N ARG A 109 2.13 2.23 7.08
CA ARG A 109 1.11 3.25 6.82
C ARG A 109 0.27 3.44 8.07
N ASN A 110 0.06 4.68 8.47
CA ASN A 110 -0.85 5.02 9.56
C ASN A 110 -2.27 5.19 9.00
N GLY A 111 -3.25 4.46 9.55
CA GLY A 111 -4.64 4.49 9.08
C GLY A 111 -5.36 5.82 9.33
N ALA A 112 -4.96 6.56 10.37
CA ALA A 112 -5.57 7.83 10.75
C ALA A 112 -5.04 9.02 9.92
N SER A 113 -3.73 9.06 9.67
CA SER A 113 -3.08 10.17 8.94
C SER A 113 -2.80 9.86 7.48
N ASN A 114 -2.91 8.61 7.04
CA ASN A 114 -2.45 8.12 5.74
C ASN A 114 -0.96 8.36 5.45
N ALA A 115 -0.17 8.68 6.46
CA ALA A 115 1.27 8.82 6.33
C ALA A 115 1.89 7.44 6.05
N VAL A 116 2.74 7.37 5.04
CA VAL A 116 3.52 6.19 4.66
C VAL A 116 5.00 6.48 4.91
N HIS A 117 5.64 5.61 5.68
CA HIS A 117 7.06 5.69 5.98
C HIS A 117 7.76 4.44 5.46
N ILE A 118 8.76 4.62 4.60
CA ILE A 118 9.67 3.56 4.13
C ILE A 118 11.07 3.92 4.65
N ASN A 119 11.71 3.01 5.37
CA ASN A 119 13.04 3.25 5.96
C ASN A 119 14.16 3.42 4.91
#